data_AF-A0A2V6I8I1-F1
#
_entry.id   AF-A0A2V6I8I1-F1
#
_cell.length_a   1.000
_cell.length_b   1.000
_cell.length_c   1.000
_cell.angle_alpha   90.00
_cell.angle_beta   90.00
_cell.angle_gamma   90.00
#
_symmetry.space_group_name_H-M   'P 1'
#
loop_
_entity.id
_entity.type
_entity.pdbx_description
1 polymer ?
#
loop_
_entity_poly.entity_id
_entity_poly.type
_entity_poly.pdbx_seq_one_letter_code
_entity_poly.pdbx_strand_id
1 'polypeptide(L)'
;LITDSKQKNVKGIPILDRLPYIGALFRNTTSTAMRSELIILMCPEVTITNLDVHKLREKIEDHTHFGPDIDQGYCPDCPPRAREEKQLPPPDLPFGREP
;
A
#
# COMPACT_ATOMS: atom_id res chain seq x y z
N LEU A 1 6.53 -4.15 11.98
CA LEU A 1 7.78 -4.63 12.59
C LEU A 1 8.77 -3.47 12.63
N ILE A 2 9.25 -3.10 13.81
CA ILE A 2 10.34 -2.11 13.97
C ILE A 2 11.54 -2.87 14.53
N THR A 3 12.64 -2.90 13.78
CA THR A 3 13.88 -3.58 14.19
C THR A 3 15.06 -2.63 14.06
N ASP A 4 15.81 -2.49 15.15
CA ASP A 4 17.08 -1.75 15.19
C ASP A 4 18.24 -2.73 15.44
N SER A 5 19.25 -2.70 14.58
CA SER A 5 20.48 -3.48 14.71
C SER A 5 21.68 -2.54 14.76
N LYS A 6 22.49 -2.67 15.81
CA LYS A 6 23.74 -1.91 15.99
C LYS A 6 24.89 -2.89 16.14
N GLN A 7 25.83 -2.85 15.20
CA GLN A 7 27.04 -3.67 15.21
C GLN A 7 28.26 -2.76 15.28
N LYS A 8 29.07 -2.94 16.34
CA LYS A 8 30.34 -2.25 16.53
C LYS A 8 31.47 -3.26 16.50
N ASN A 9 32.35 -3.18 15.50
CA ASN A 9 33.53 -4.01 15.37
C ASN A 9 34.78 -3.16 15.60
N VAL A 10 35.60 -3.52 16.57
CA VAL A 10 36.86 -2.83 16.89
C VAL A 10 37.99 -3.83 16.69
N LYS A 11 38.95 -3.48 15.84
CA LYS A 11 40.17 -4.27 15.58
C LYS A 11 41.38 -3.37 15.76
N GLY A 12 42.39 -3.82 16.47
CA GLY A 12 43.58 -3.00 16.73
C GLY A 12 44.72 -3.80 17.34
N ILE A 13 45.87 -3.15 17.50
CA ILE A 13 47.03 -3.76 18.16
C ILE A 13 46.72 -3.87 19.66
N PRO A 14 46.80 -5.08 20.26
CA PRO A 14 46.57 -5.25 21.69
C PRO A 14 47.54 -4.36 22.49
N ILE A 15 47.07 -3.83 23.63
CA ILE A 15 47.75 -2.84 24.47
C ILE A 15 47.71 -1.41 23.90
N LEU A 16 48.12 -1.19 22.65
CA LEU A 16 48.21 0.17 22.08
C LEU A 16 46.83 0.79 21.76
N ASP A 17 45.86 -0.01 21.32
CA ASP A 17 44.47 0.42 21.04
C ASP A 17 43.76 0.99 22.31
N ARG A 18 44.16 0.51 23.49
CA ARG A 18 43.48 0.85 24.76
C ARG A 18 44.02 2.12 25.43
N LEU A 19 45.12 2.70 24.93
CA LEU A 19 45.71 3.89 25.53
C LEU A 19 44.77 5.09 25.38
N PRO A 20 44.52 5.85 26.46
CA PRO A 20 43.79 7.11 26.36
C PRO A 20 44.60 8.07 25.46
N TYR A 21 43.89 8.93 24.73
CA TYR A 21 44.42 9.88 23.75
C TYR A 21 45.00 9.28 22.45
N ILE A 22 45.95 8.34 22.51
CA ILE A 22 46.64 7.83 21.31
C ILE A 22 46.07 6.51 20.75
N GLY A 23 45.28 5.78 21.52
CA GLY A 23 44.75 4.47 21.10
C GLY A 23 43.79 4.51 19.90
N ALA A 24 43.27 5.69 19.55
CA ALA A 24 42.49 5.87 18.32
C ALA A 24 43.32 5.65 17.04
N LEU A 25 44.64 5.89 17.08
CA LEU A 25 45.53 5.73 15.93
C LEU A 25 45.87 4.27 15.63
N PHE A 26 45.74 3.39 16.63
CA PHE A 26 46.11 1.97 16.55
C PHE A 26 44.91 1.04 16.42
N ARG A 27 43.70 1.62 16.28
CA ARG A 27 42.45 0.88 16.15
C ARG A 27 41.73 1.26 14.87
N ASN A 28 41.10 0.27 14.27
CA ASN A 28 40.09 0.44 13.24
C ASN A 28 38.72 0.10 13.84
N THR A 29 37.77 1.04 13.79
CA THR A 29 36.41 0.83 14.29
C THR A 29 35.43 0.91 13.13
N THR A 30 34.67 -0.15 12.92
CA THR A 30 33.55 -0.17 11.97
C THR A 30 32.25 -0.17 12.76
N SER A 31 31.40 0.81 12.52
CA SER A 31 30.08 0.94 13.13
C SER A 31 29.00 0.84 12.06
N THR A 32 28.13 -0.15 12.18
CA THR A 32 26.99 -0.35 11.27
C THR A 32 25.71 -0.23 12.07
N ALA A 33 24.81 0.65 11.64
CA ALA A 33 23.48 0.83 12.21
C ALA A 33 22.44 0.60 11.12
N MET A 34 21.45 -0.25 11.40
CA MET A 34 20.36 -0.58 10.47
C MET A 34 19.02 -0.49 11.22
N ARG A 35 18.08 0.28 10.67
CA ARG A 35 16.72 0.47 11.19
C ARG A 35 15.73 0.05 10.11
N SER A 36 14.78 -0.80 10.45
CA SER A 36 13.73 -1.25 9.54
C SER A 36 12.37 -1.05 10.18
N GLU A 37 11.47 -0.35 9.49
CA GLU A 37 10.11 -0.08 9.95
C GLU A 37 9.11 -0.62 8.94
N LEU A 38 8.14 -1.39 9.43
CA LEU A 38 7.06 -1.99 8.64
C LEU A 38 5.73 -1.71 9.34
N ILE A 39 4.83 -1.02 8.62
CA ILE A 39 3.47 -0.72 9.07
C ILE A 39 2.51 -1.50 8.17
N ILE A 40 1.59 -2.26 8.76
CA ILE A 40 0.55 -3.01 8.04
C ILE A 40 -0.78 -2.42 8.47
N LEU A 41 -1.52 -1.85 7.51
CA LEU A 41 -2.85 -1.28 7.72
C LEU A 41 -3.88 -2.18 7.03
N MET A 42 -4.93 -2.58 7.74
CA MET A 42 -6.01 -3.40 7.20
C MET A 42 -7.35 -2.88 7.72
N CYS A 43 -8.32 -2.71 6.81
CA CYS A 43 -9.70 -2.32 7.13
C CYS A 43 -10.65 -3.40 6.58
N PRO A 44 -11.10 -4.36 7.39
CA PRO A 44 -12.04 -5.38 6.91
C PRO A 44 -13.46 -4.83 6.84
N GLU A 45 -14.17 -5.11 5.75
CA GLU A 45 -15.61 -4.88 5.60
C GLU A 45 -16.32 -6.24 5.42
N VAL A 46 -17.46 -6.46 6.10
CA VAL A 46 -18.23 -7.71 6.06
C VAL A 46 -19.65 -7.42 5.58
N THR A 47 -20.16 -8.23 4.66
CA THR A 47 -21.54 -8.16 4.17
C THR A 47 -22.28 -9.45 4.49
N ILE A 48 -23.50 -9.32 5.01
CA ILE A 48 -24.33 -10.47 5.41
C ILE A 48 -25.46 -10.69 4.39
N THR A 49 -25.92 -9.61 3.76
CA THR A 49 -27.02 -9.65 2.79
C THR A 49 -26.52 -9.31 1.39
N ASN A 50 -27.21 -9.81 0.35
CA ASN A 50 -26.89 -9.45 -1.03
C ASN A 50 -26.99 -7.93 -1.28
N LEU A 51 -27.87 -7.22 -0.56
CA LEU A 51 -28.02 -5.77 -0.72
C LEU A 51 -26.78 -5.02 -0.24
N ASP A 52 -26.13 -5.51 0.81
CA ASP A 52 -24.90 -4.89 1.33
C ASP A 52 -23.72 -5.11 0.36
N VAL A 53 -23.67 -6.25 -0.32
CA VAL A 53 -22.67 -6.51 -1.39
C VAL A 53 -22.82 -5.48 -2.51
N HIS A 54 -24.05 -5.18 -2.92
CA HIS A 54 -24.31 -4.20 -3.97
C HIS A 54 -23.92 -2.78 -3.55
N LYS A 55 -24.26 -2.37 -2.33
CA LYS A 55 -23.86 -1.05 -1.79
C LYS A 55 -22.35 -0.89 -1.66
N LEU A 56 -21.64 -1.95 -1.26
CA LEU A 56 -20.18 -1.93 -1.25
C LEU A 56 -19.60 -1.81 -2.66
N ARG A 57 -20.18 -2.52 -3.63
CA ARG A 57 -19.74 -2.43 -5.02
C ARG A 57 -19.91 -1.01 -5.56
N GLU A 58 -21.05 -0.38 -5.31
CA GLU A 58 -21.35 1.00 -5.71
C GLU A 58 -20.39 1.99 -5.05
N LYS A 59 -20.21 1.92 -3.73
CA LYS A 59 -19.25 2.77 -2.98
C LYS A 59 -17.82 2.62 -3.50
N ILE A 60 -17.39 1.41 -3.87
CA ILE A 60 -16.06 1.17 -4.43
C ILE A 60 -15.99 1.69 -5.86
N GLU A 61 -17.01 1.48 -6.68
CA GLU A 61 -17.11 1.99 -8.05
C GLU A 61 -16.99 3.52 -8.07
N ASP A 62 -17.74 4.23 -7.22
CA ASP A 62 -17.66 5.69 -7.05
C ASP A 62 -16.26 6.19 -6.65
N HIS A 63 -15.52 5.40 -5.87
CA HIS A 63 -14.20 5.77 -5.35
C HIS A 63 -13.03 5.32 -6.23
N THR A 64 -13.22 4.28 -7.07
CA THR A 64 -12.15 3.68 -7.89
C THR A 64 -12.31 3.96 -9.38
N HIS A 65 -13.52 4.33 -9.80
CA HIS A 65 -13.78 4.83 -11.14
C HIS A 65 -13.44 6.32 -11.15
N PHE A 66 -12.21 6.66 -11.54
CA PHE A 66 -11.97 7.99 -12.06
C PHE A 66 -12.97 8.21 -13.20
N GLY A 67 -13.82 9.24 -13.11
CA GLY A 67 -14.98 9.41 -13.97
C GLY A 67 -14.69 9.24 -15.47
N PRO A 68 -15.74 9.02 -16.29
CA PRO A 68 -15.61 8.90 -17.74
C PRO A 68 -14.86 10.08 -18.38
N ASP A 69 -14.72 11.19 -17.66
CA ASP A 69 -13.97 12.38 -18.05
C ASP A 69 -12.46 12.15 -18.25
N ILE A 70 -11.86 11.09 -17.65
CA ILE A 70 -10.44 10.73 -17.91
C ILE A 70 -10.26 9.56 -18.88
N ASP A 71 -11.27 8.72 -19.08
CA ASP A 71 -11.24 7.60 -20.05
C ASP A 71 -11.63 8.07 -21.48
N GLN A 72 -12.06 9.33 -21.61
CA GLN A 72 -12.23 10.04 -22.88
C GLN A 72 -10.89 10.46 -23.53
N GLY A 73 -9.75 10.18 -22.88
CA GLY A 73 -8.42 10.48 -23.37
C GLY A 73 -7.85 9.42 -24.32
N TYR A 74 -8.19 9.52 -25.60
CA TYR A 74 -7.35 9.10 -26.74
C TYR A 74 -7.07 7.58 -26.88
N CYS A 75 -8.08 6.81 -27.32
CA CYS A 75 -7.81 5.56 -28.04
C CYS A 75 -7.99 5.81 -29.55
N PRO A 76 -6.90 5.88 -30.35
CA PRO A 76 -6.97 6.27 -31.76
C PRO A 76 -7.64 5.23 -32.68
N ASP A 77 -7.90 4.01 -32.20
CA ASP A 77 -8.47 2.90 -32.99
C ASP A 77 -9.70 2.23 -32.34
N CYS A 78 -10.38 2.88 -31.38
CA CYS A 78 -11.66 2.36 -30.92
C CYS A 78 -12.75 2.66 -31.96
N PRO A 79 -13.53 1.65 -32.41
CA PRO A 79 -14.66 1.90 -33.29
C PRO A 79 -15.63 2.87 -32.61
N PRO A 80 -16.28 3.79 -33.36
CA PRO A 80 -17.22 4.73 -32.77
C PRO A 80 -18.28 3.93 -32.02
N ARG A 81 -18.34 4.10 -30.69
CA ARG A 81 -19.35 3.44 -29.88
C ARG A 81 -20.69 3.93 -30.41
N ALA A 82 -21.45 3.00 -30.99
CA ALA A 82 -22.85 3.22 -31.28
C ALA A 82 -23.46 3.82 -30.01
N ARG A 83 -24.19 4.92 -30.20
CA ARG A 83 -24.87 5.70 -29.18
C ARG A 83 -25.86 4.82 -28.41
N GLU A 84 -25.34 4.04 -27.49
CA GLU A 84 -26.04 3.18 -26.56
C GLU A 84 -25.02 2.90 -25.47
N GLU A 85 -24.86 3.89 -24.60
CA GLU A 85 -24.62 3.61 -23.20
C GLU A 85 -25.76 2.69 -22.79
N LYS A 86 -25.56 1.37 -22.96
CA LYS A 86 -26.40 0.37 -22.34
C LYS A 86 -26.05 0.45 -20.87
N GLN A 87 -26.54 1.49 -20.22
CA GLN A 87 -26.64 1.61 -18.80
C GLN A 87 -27.22 0.27 -18.36
N LEU A 88 -26.38 -0.52 -17.69
CA LEU A 88 -26.74 -1.85 -17.26
C LEU A 88 -28.08 -1.68 -16.53
N PRO A 89 -29.12 -2.46 -16.90
CA PRO A 89 -30.40 -2.33 -16.23
C PRO A 89 -30.14 -2.48 -14.73
N PRO A 90 -30.74 -1.61 -13.90
CA PRO A 90 -30.58 -1.73 -12.45
C PRO A 90 -30.88 -3.18 -12.07
N PRO A 91 -30.03 -3.82 -11.25
CA PRO A 91 -30.20 -5.22 -10.91
C PRO A 91 -31.61 -5.43 -10.35
N ASP A 92 -32.28 -6.49 -10.78
CA ASP A 92 -33.60 -6.87 -10.29
C ASP A 92 -33.52 -7.17 -8.79
N LEU A 93 -33.75 -6.14 -7.98
CA LEU A 93 -33.94 -6.24 -6.55
C LEU A 93 -35.32 -6.88 -6.36
N PRO A 94 -35.47 -7.93 -5.52
CA PRO A 94 -36.77 -8.54 -5.26
C PRO A 94 -37.60 -7.59 -4.39
N PHE A 95 -38.18 -6.56 -5.01
CA PHE A 95 -39.15 -5.69 -4.39
C PHE A 95 -40.54 -6.04 -4.92
N GLY A 96 -41.30 -6.68 -4.05
CA GLY A 96 -42.66 -7.12 -4.34
C GLY A 96 -43.25 -7.93 -3.20
N ARG A 97 -43.13 -7.45 -1.96
CA ARG A 97 -44.13 -7.79 -0.94
C ARG A 97 -44.51 -6.52 -0.20
N GLU A 98 -45.69 -6.02 -0.51
CA GLU A 98 -46.48 -5.10 0.31
C GLU A 98 -47.97 -5.41 0.05
N PRO A 99 -48.88 -5.16 1.01
CA PRO A 99 -48.92 -5.51 2.43
C PRO A 99 -49.51 -6.90 2.72
#